data_AF-X1CAR9-F1
#
_entry.id   AF-X1CAR9-F1
#
_cell.length_a   1.000
_cell.length_b   1.000
_cell.length_c   1.000
_cell.angle_alpha   90.00
_cell.angle_beta   90.00
_cell.angle_gamma   90.00
#
_symmetry.space_group_name_H-M   'P 1'
#
loop_
_entity.id
_entity.type
_entity.pdbx_description
1 polymer ?
#
loop_
_entity_poly.entity_id
_entity_poly.type
_entity_poly.pdbx_seq_one_letter_code
_entity_poly.pdbx_strand_id
1 'polypeptide(L)'
;IRGFAFSKDNNWQQELEMSFPYEETYDQLQALSEVKADMEIVKPMERLVCGDVGYGKTEIAIRAAFKAVLDGKQVAILAPTTILVQQHYDTFRERMNP
;
A
#
# COMPACT_ATOMS: atom_id res chain seq x y z
N ILE A 1 -0.07 -14.68 -18.44
CA ILE A 1 -0.14 -13.20 -18.62
C ILE A 1 1.16 -12.63 -18.06
N ARG A 2 1.89 -11.80 -18.81
CA ARG A 2 3.10 -11.12 -18.30
C ARG A 2 2.65 -9.83 -17.61
N GLY A 3 2.96 -9.68 -16.33
CA GLY A 3 2.69 -8.50 -15.53
C GLY A 3 3.80 -7.45 -15.62
N PHE A 4 3.72 -6.45 -14.74
CA PHE A 4 4.71 -5.40 -14.56
C PHE A 4 5.43 -5.62 -13.23
N ALA A 5 6.77 -5.70 -13.28
CA ALA A 5 7.60 -5.76 -12.09
C ALA A 5 7.94 -4.33 -11.66
N PHE A 6 7.48 -3.93 -10.48
CA PHE A 6 7.79 -2.63 -9.90
C PHE A 6 9.25 -2.57 -9.43
N SER A 7 9.82 -1.37 -9.43
CA SER A 7 11.17 -1.10 -8.93
C SER A 7 11.26 -1.35 -7.43
N LYS A 8 12.47 -1.63 -6.92
CA LYS A 8 12.74 -1.66 -5.49
C LYS A 8 12.47 -0.31 -4.84
N ASP A 9 12.20 -0.34 -3.53
CA ASP A 9 11.96 0.87 -2.75
C ASP A 9 13.15 1.84 -2.82
N ASN A 10 12.83 3.13 -2.82
CA ASN A 10 13.79 4.23 -2.80
C ASN A 10 13.60 5.07 -1.53
N ASN A 11 14.36 6.17 -1.41
CA ASN A 11 14.32 7.04 -0.23
C ASN A 11 12.91 7.61 0.03
N TRP A 12 12.14 7.95 -1.01
CA TRP A 12 10.79 8.48 -0.82
C TRP A 12 9.83 7.45 -0.22
N GLN A 13 9.95 6.18 -0.65
CA GLN A 13 9.18 5.11 -0.04
C GLN A 13 9.54 4.95 1.44
N GLN A 14 10.82 5.00 1.79
CA GLN A 14 11.27 4.92 3.18
C GLN A 14 10.77 6.11 4.02
N GLU A 15 10.79 7.33 3.48
CA GLU A 15 10.26 8.53 4.13
C GLU A 15 8.77 8.41 4.44
N LEU A 16 7.95 7.95 3.48
CA LEU A 16 6.52 7.69 3.70
C LEU A 16 6.28 6.62 4.79
N GLU A 17 7.13 5.60 4.84
CA GLU A 17 7.03 4.54 5.83
C GLU A 17 7.40 5.03 7.23
N MET A 18 8.47 5.82 7.33
CA MET A 18 8.89 6.46 8.58
C MET A 18 7.90 7.53 9.09
N SER A 19 7.07 8.11 8.21
CA SER A 19 6.03 9.06 8.63
C SER A 19 4.83 8.39 9.30
N PHE A 20 4.77 7.05 9.32
CA PHE A 20 3.67 6.33 9.98
C PHE A 20 3.75 6.52 11.50
N PRO A 21 2.72 7.08 12.16
CA PRO A 21 2.81 7.49 13.56
C PRO A 21 2.64 6.33 14.56
N TYR A 22 2.48 5.10 14.08
CA TYR A 22 2.24 3.92 14.90
C TYR A 22 3.36 2.91 14.67
N GLU A 23 3.71 2.17 15.72
CA GLU A 23 4.62 1.03 15.61
C GLU A 23 3.89 -0.13 14.92
N GLU A 24 4.47 -0.64 13.84
CA GLU A 24 3.91 -1.77 13.12
C GLU A 24 4.07 -3.08 13.90
N THR A 25 3.04 -3.93 13.83
CA THR A 25 3.13 -5.29 14.36
C THR A 25 3.94 -6.19 13.43
N TYR A 26 4.40 -7.33 13.95
CA TYR A 26 5.10 -8.34 13.15
C TYR A 26 4.29 -8.77 11.91
N ASP A 27 2.98 -9.02 12.10
CA ASP A 27 2.10 -9.45 11.00
C ASP A 27 1.95 -8.38 9.93
N GLN A 28 1.93 -7.10 10.31
CA GLN A 28 1.91 -5.98 9.37
C GLN A 28 3.21 -5.90 8.58
N LEU A 29 4.37 -5.99 9.24
CA LEU A 29 5.68 -5.98 8.58
C LEU A 29 5.83 -7.15 7.62
N GLN A 30 5.35 -8.34 8.01
CA GLN A 30 5.33 -9.50 7.13
C GLN A 30 4.43 -9.27 5.91
N ALA A 31 3.19 -8.82 6.11
CA ALA A 31 2.27 -8.54 5.01
C ALA A 31 2.80 -7.48 4.05
N LEU A 32 3.47 -6.44 4.56
CA LEU A 32 4.12 -5.41 3.76
C LEU A 32 5.26 -5.97 2.91
N SER A 33 6.14 -6.77 3.51
CA SER A 33 7.25 -7.42 2.79
C SER A 33 6.72 -8.32 1.67
N GLU A 34 5.69 -9.10 1.95
CA GLU A 34 5.08 -10.01 0.97
C GLU A 34 4.37 -9.26 -0.17
N VAL A 35 3.64 -8.19 0.13
CA VAL A 35 3.01 -7.33 -0.89
C VAL A 35 4.07 -6.72 -1.80
N LYS A 36 5.15 -6.16 -1.25
CA LYS A 36 6.22 -5.55 -2.04
C LYS A 36 6.95 -6.59 -2.90
N ALA A 37 7.23 -7.76 -2.34
CA ALA A 37 7.87 -8.86 -3.08
C ALA A 37 7.02 -9.31 -4.28
N ASP A 38 5.70 -9.41 -4.11
CA ASP A 38 4.79 -9.75 -5.21
C ASP A 38 4.70 -8.64 -6.26
N MET A 39 4.80 -7.37 -5.85
CA MET A 39 4.84 -6.23 -6.79
C MET A 39 6.15 -6.19 -7.60
N GLU A 40 7.26 -6.65 -7.05
CA GLU A 40 8.59 -6.57 -7.70
C GLU A 40 8.86 -7.68 -8.74
N ILE A 41 7.89 -8.56 -9.00
CA ILE A 41 8.03 -9.65 -9.97
C ILE A 41 7.12 -9.49 -11.18
N VAL A 42 7.50 -10.12 -12.30
CA VAL A 42 6.75 -10.06 -13.56
C VAL A 42 5.43 -10.83 -13.54
N LYS A 43 5.13 -11.58 -12.48
CA LYS A 43 3.84 -12.26 -12.30
C LYS A 43 2.86 -11.25 -11.70
N PRO A 44 1.67 -11.01 -12.30
CA PRO A 44 0.67 -10.14 -11.69
C PRO A 44 0.36 -10.56 -10.25
N MET A 45 0.43 -9.62 -9.31
CA MET A 45 0.06 -9.85 -7.91
C MET A 45 -1.45 -10.10 -7.80
N GLU A 46 -1.81 -11.16 -7.08
CA GLU A 46 -3.18 -11.49 -6.68
C GLU A 46 -3.13 -11.93 -5.22
N ARG A 47 -3.25 -10.96 -4.31
CA ARG A 47 -3.05 -11.17 -2.87
C ARG A 47 -4.27 -10.70 -2.09
N LEU A 48 -4.68 -11.52 -1.12
CA LEU A 48 -5.68 -11.18 -0.12
C LEU A 48 -4.98 -10.90 1.21
N VAL A 49 -5.19 -9.71 1.76
CA VAL A 49 -4.72 -9.33 3.11
C VAL A 49 -5.91 -9.38 4.06
N CYS A 50 -5.88 -10.33 4.99
CA CYS A 50 -6.92 -10.50 6.01
C CYS A 50 -6.48 -9.89 7.34
N GLY A 51 -7.42 -9.35 8.11
CA GLY A 51 -7.19 -8.83 9.45
C GLY A 51 -8.43 -8.11 9.96
N ASP A 52 -8.53 -7.93 11.27
CA ASP A 52 -9.70 -7.28 11.89
C ASP A 52 -9.78 -5.78 11.56
N VAL A 53 -10.92 -5.17 11.87
CA VAL A 53 -11.09 -3.72 11.73
C VAL A 53 -10.06 -3.01 12.61
N GLY A 54 -9.36 -2.01 12.06
CA GLY A 54 -8.31 -1.27 12.77
C GLY A 54 -6.89 -1.84 12.67
N TYR A 55 -6.68 -3.04 12.10
CA TYR A 55 -5.35 -3.66 11.97
C TYR A 55 -4.42 -3.05 10.90
N GLY A 56 -4.66 -1.82 10.46
CA GLY A 56 -3.75 -1.13 9.53
C GLY A 56 -3.76 -1.62 8.08
N LYS A 57 -4.80 -2.35 7.64
CA LYS A 57 -4.92 -2.77 6.21
C LYS A 57 -4.84 -1.60 5.23
N THR A 58 -5.39 -0.45 5.62
CA THR A 58 -5.31 0.78 4.82
C THR A 58 -3.86 1.24 4.63
N GLU A 59 -3.02 1.09 5.65
CA GLU A 59 -1.60 1.47 5.57
C GLU A 59 -0.84 0.59 4.58
N ILE A 60 -1.12 -0.72 4.58
CA ILE A 60 -0.57 -1.66 3.58
C ILE A 60 -0.95 -1.23 2.16
N ALA A 61 -2.22 -0.86 1.94
CA ALA A 61 -2.68 -0.37 0.65
C ALA A 61 -2.02 0.95 0.23
N ILE A 62 -1.79 1.88 1.18
CA ILE A 62 -1.14 3.17 0.91
C ILE A 62 0.32 2.96 0.47
N ARG A 63 1.09 2.12 1.17
CA ARG A 63 2.49 1.84 0.80
C ARG A 63 2.60 1.17 -0.57
N ALA A 64 1.70 0.22 -0.87
CA ALA A 64 1.63 -0.40 -2.19
C ALA A 64 1.25 0.61 -3.28
N ALA A 65 0.26 1.48 -3.01
CA ALA A 65 -0.15 2.51 -3.94
C ALA A 65 0.98 3.50 -4.24
N PHE A 66 1.70 3.95 -3.20
CA PHE A 66 2.82 4.88 -3.36
C PHE A 66 3.93 4.28 -4.23
N LYS A 67 4.32 3.03 -3.96
CA LYS A 67 5.29 2.29 -4.79
C LYS A 67 4.88 2.25 -6.27
N ALA A 68 3.60 2.03 -6.54
CA ALA A 68 3.10 2.04 -7.92
C ALA A 68 3.17 3.43 -8.58
N VAL A 69 2.86 4.49 -7.84
CA VAL A 69 2.95 5.88 -8.31
C VAL A 69 4.40 6.30 -8.58
N LEU A 70 5.36 5.86 -7.77
CA LEU A 70 6.79 6.14 -7.98
C LEU A 70 7.33 5.60 -9.31
N ASP A 71 6.75 4.50 -9.81
CA ASP A 71 7.03 3.93 -11.13
C ASP A 71 6.16 4.51 -12.26
N GLY A 72 5.47 5.63 -12.00
CA GLY A 72 4.63 6.32 -12.97
C GLY A 72 3.35 5.56 -13.34
N LYS A 73 2.87 4.65 -12.48
CA LYS A 73 1.60 3.95 -12.67
C LYS A 73 0.48 4.66 -11.91
N GLN A 74 -0.74 4.50 -12.43
CA GLN A 74 -1.95 4.96 -11.74
C GLN A 74 -2.46 3.87 -10.79
N VAL A 75 -3.11 4.29 -9.71
CA VAL A 75 -3.71 3.40 -8.71
C VAL A 75 -5.22 3.66 -8.64
N ALA A 76 -6.00 2.60 -8.58
CA ALA A 76 -7.43 2.65 -8.32
C ALA A 76 -7.73 1.94 -6.99
N ILE A 77 -8.47 2.62 -6.10
CA ILE A 77 -8.98 2.05 -4.85
C ILE A 77 -10.51 1.95 -4.98
N LEU A 78 -11.05 0.77 -4.74
CA LEU A 78 -12.48 0.48 -4.84
C LEU A 78 -13.00 0.12 -3.45
N ALA A 79 -14.11 0.72 -3.03
CA ALA A 79 -14.78 0.42 -1.78
C ALA A 79 -16.29 0.23 -2.02
N PRO A 80 -16.99 -0.56 -1.18
CA PRO A 80 -18.38 -0.94 -1.45
C PRO A 80 -19.40 0.16 -1.14
N THR A 81 -19.03 1.19 -0.38
CA THR A 81 -19.92 2.30 -0.01
C THR A 81 -19.21 3.64 -0.13
N THR A 82 -19.97 4.70 -0.39
CA THR A 82 -19.45 6.06 -0.48
C THR A 82 -18.80 6.53 0.82
N ILE A 83 -19.28 6.07 1.98
CA ILE A 83 -18.66 6.36 3.28
C ILE A 83 -17.25 5.79 3.35
N LEU A 84 -17.04 4.54 2.93
CA LEU A 84 -15.70 3.94 2.93
C LEU A 84 -14.78 4.57 1.88
N VAL A 85 -15.33 4.97 0.72
CA VAL A 85 -14.56 5.73 -0.28
C VAL A 85 -14.08 7.05 0.33
N GLN A 86 -14.95 7.79 1.03
CA GLN A 86 -14.58 9.05 1.68
C GLN A 86 -13.51 8.82 2.76
N GLN A 87 -13.66 7.79 3.60
CA GLN A 87 -12.65 7.45 4.61
C GLN A 87 -11.28 7.15 3.98
N HIS A 88 -11.25 6.33 2.92
CA HIS A 88 -10.00 6.08 2.19
C HIS A 88 -9.44 7.36 1.59
N TYR A 89 -10.26 8.20 0.97
CA TYR A 89 -9.81 9.46 0.41
C TYR A 89 -9.14 10.36 1.46
N ASP A 90 -9.75 10.51 2.64
CA ASP A 90 -9.21 11.35 3.71
C ASP A 90 -7.87 10.80 4.23
N THR A 91 -7.79 9.48 4.51
CA THR A 91 -6.54 8.85 4.97
C THR A 91 -5.42 8.91 3.93
N PHE A 92 -5.72 8.65 2.66
CA PHE A 92 -4.72 8.74 1.58
C PHE A 92 -4.20 10.17 1.44
N ARG A 93 -5.09 11.17 1.49
CA ARG A 93 -4.72 12.57 1.40
C ARG A 93 -3.86 13.01 2.58
N GLU A 94 -4.16 12.56 3.79
CA GLU A 94 -3.37 12.85 4.99
C GLU A 94 -1.98 12.20 4.91
N ARG A 95 -1.90 10.90 4.58
CA ARG A 95 -0.63 10.15 4.53
C ARG A 95 0.29 10.58 3.39
N MET A 96 -0.25 11.07 2.27
CA MET A 96 0.51 11.52 1.11
C MET A 96 0.80 13.03 1.11
N ASN A 97 0.43 13.75 2.17
CA ASN A 97 0.76 15.16 2.29
C ASN A 97 2.25 15.31 2.68
N PRO A 98 2.98 16.30 2.13
CA PRO A 98 4.36 16.57 2.52
C PRO A 98 4.53 16.96 3.99
#